data_AF-A4WSZ8-F1
#
_entry.id   AF-A4WSZ8-F1
#
_cell.length_a   1.000
_cell.length_b   1.000
_cell.length_c   1.000
_cell.angle_alpha   90.00
_cell.angle_beta   90.00
_cell.angle_gamma   90.00
#
_symmetry.space_group_name_H-M   'P 1'
#
loop_
_entity.id
_entity.type
_entity.pdbx_description
1 polymer ?
#
loop_
_entity_poly.entity_id
_entity_poly.type
_entity_poly.pdbx_seq_one_letter_code
_entity_poly.pdbx_strand_id
1 'polypeptide(L)'
;MTGIGFSQVAGQPGRTLNERRLMAMRAARLDAMRDLAEQVHGLRLDSRTTVRDAVAVNDQIAGAVSGSIRGARLVRITPKGEDSYEVELALDADAVGYIVKAARQR
;
A
#
# COMPACT_ATOMS: atom_id res chain seq x y z
N MET A 1 -10.00 -3.90 1.13
CA MET A 1 -9.32 -3.08 0.10
C MET A 1 -8.08 -3.84 -0.34
N THR A 2 -7.69 -3.77 -1.62
CA THR A 2 -6.54 -4.52 -2.16
C THR A 2 -5.63 -3.58 -2.94
N GLY A 3 -4.33 -3.82 -2.87
CA GLY A 3 -3.36 -3.13 -3.71
C GLY A 3 -2.48 -4.12 -4.44
N ILE A 4 -2.13 -3.75 -5.67
CA ILE A 4 -1.38 -4.60 -6.60
C ILE A 4 -0.09 -3.88 -6.96
N GLY A 5 1.01 -4.62 -6.97
CA GLY A 5 2.30 -4.08 -7.35
C GLY A 5 3.06 -5.02 -8.27
N PHE A 6 3.92 -4.44 -9.09
CA PHE A 6 4.66 -5.17 -10.12
C PHE A 6 6.16 -4.90 -10.02
N SER A 7 6.95 -5.89 -10.41
CA SER A 7 8.39 -5.67 -10.61
C SER A 7 9.00 -6.69 -11.55
N GLN A 8 9.96 -6.21 -12.35
CA GLN A 8 10.76 -7.04 -13.24
C GLN A 8 12.01 -7.55 -12.54
N VAL A 9 12.43 -8.78 -12.86
CA VAL A 9 13.61 -9.48 -12.33
C VAL A 9 14.88 -8.97 -12.98
N ALA A 10 14.86 -8.73 -14.29
CA ALA A 10 16.04 -8.24 -15.03
C ALA A 10 16.57 -6.91 -14.47
N GLY A 11 15.68 -6.04 -13.98
CA GLY A 11 16.04 -4.74 -13.40
C GLY A 11 16.51 -4.78 -11.93
N GLN A 12 16.54 -5.94 -11.28
CA GLN A 12 16.89 -6.03 -9.87
C GLN A 12 18.37 -6.23 -9.63
N PRO A 13 18.90 -5.69 -8.51
CA PRO A 13 20.24 -6.03 -8.06
C PRO A 13 20.28 -7.49 -7.58
N GLY A 14 21.42 -8.14 -7.78
CA GLY A 14 21.67 -9.51 -7.33
C GLY A 14 22.74 -10.19 -8.19
N ARG A 15 23.59 -11.01 -7.56
CA ARG A 15 24.64 -11.76 -8.24
C ARG A 15 24.09 -12.99 -8.93
N THR A 16 22.99 -13.55 -8.43
CA THR A 16 22.33 -14.72 -8.99
C THR A 16 20.91 -14.40 -9.46
N LEU A 17 20.37 -15.23 -10.37
CA LEU A 17 18.97 -15.11 -10.79
C LEU A 17 18.00 -15.25 -9.60
N ASN A 18 18.30 -16.13 -8.65
CA ASN A 18 17.46 -16.33 -7.48
C ASN A 18 17.46 -15.10 -6.56
N GLU A 19 18.62 -14.45 -6.37
CA GLU A 19 18.70 -13.18 -5.64
C GLU A 19 17.86 -12.10 -6.32
N ARG A 20 17.98 -11.95 -7.64
CA ARG A 20 17.18 -10.97 -8.41
C ARG A 20 15.67 -11.25 -8.32
N ARG A 21 15.26 -12.53 -8.35
CA ARG A 21 13.85 -12.91 -8.17
C ARG A 21 13.32 -12.52 -6.80
N LEU A 22 14.10 -12.76 -5.74
CA LEU A 22 13.72 -12.35 -4.38
C LEU A 22 13.61 -10.83 -4.27
N MET A 23 14.54 -10.09 -4.88
CA MET A 23 14.49 -8.64 -4.93
C MET A 23 13.27 -8.14 -5.72
N ALA A 24 12.90 -8.80 -6.81
CA ALA A 24 11.73 -8.42 -7.61
C ALA A 24 10.44 -8.60 -6.81
N MET A 25 10.29 -9.71 -6.08
CA MET A 25 9.14 -9.91 -5.19
C MET A 25 9.08 -8.82 -4.10
N ARG A 26 10.23 -8.40 -3.55
CA ARG A 26 10.29 -7.32 -2.55
C ARG A 26 9.91 -5.96 -3.16
N ALA A 27 10.41 -5.65 -4.34
CA ALA A 27 10.09 -4.43 -5.07
C ALA A 27 8.60 -4.39 -5.45
N ALA A 28 8.04 -5.49 -5.97
CA ALA A 28 6.62 -5.59 -6.28
C ALA A 28 5.74 -5.45 -5.02
N ARG A 29 6.21 -5.96 -3.87
CA ARG A 29 5.53 -5.74 -2.59
C ARG A 29 5.56 -4.26 -2.16
N LEU A 30 6.67 -3.56 -2.36
CA LEU A 30 6.77 -2.12 -2.07
C LEU A 30 5.83 -1.31 -2.96
N ASP A 31 5.74 -1.68 -4.23
CA ASP A 31 4.82 -1.08 -5.20
C ASP A 31 3.35 -1.30 -4.79
N ALA A 32 2.98 -2.52 -4.38
CA ALA A 32 1.64 -2.82 -3.87
C ALA A 32 1.28 -2.03 -2.59
N MET A 33 2.27 -1.78 -1.73
CA MET A 33 2.09 -0.94 -0.54
C MET A 33 1.89 0.54 -0.91
N ARG A 34 2.52 1.03 -1.99
CA ARG A 34 2.31 2.37 -2.51
C ARG A 34 0.88 2.51 -3.06
N ASP A 35 0.41 1.55 -3.86
CA ASP A 35 -0.97 1.54 -4.37
C ASP A 35 -1.99 1.58 -3.22
N LEU A 36 -1.82 0.74 -2.17
CA LEU A 36 -2.65 0.82 -0.97
C LEU A 36 -2.58 2.20 -0.29
N ALA A 37 -1.40 2.80 -0.17
CA ALA A 37 -1.23 4.11 0.45
C ALA A 37 -1.96 5.22 -0.33
N GLU A 38 -1.91 5.16 -1.66
CA GLU A 38 -2.64 6.08 -2.55
C GLU A 38 -4.15 5.93 -2.39
N GLN A 39 -4.66 4.69 -2.36
CA GLN A 39 -6.08 4.42 -2.11
C GLN A 39 -6.53 4.95 -0.74
N VAL A 40 -5.75 4.70 0.32
CA VAL A 40 -6.02 5.26 1.66
C VAL A 40 -6.01 6.78 1.66
N HIS A 41 -5.09 7.40 0.94
CA HIS A 41 -5.01 8.84 0.83
C HIS A 41 -6.25 9.42 0.12
N GLY A 42 -6.69 8.80 -0.98
CA GLY A 42 -7.91 9.16 -1.71
C GLY A 42 -9.15 9.13 -0.81
N LEU A 43 -9.35 8.04 -0.06
CA LEU A 43 -10.45 7.92 0.91
C LEU A 43 -10.46 9.07 1.95
N ARG A 44 -9.27 9.53 2.35
CA ARG A 44 -9.13 10.66 3.29
C ARG A 44 -9.46 12.00 2.65
N LEU A 45 -9.03 12.23 1.40
CA LEU A 45 -9.37 13.46 0.67
C LEU A 45 -10.88 13.56 0.48
N ASP A 46 -11.52 12.51 -0.01
CA ASP A 46 -12.98 12.48 -0.18
C ASP A 46 -13.72 12.76 1.13
N SER A 47 -13.24 12.21 2.25
CA SER A 47 -13.82 12.44 3.58
C SER A 47 -13.62 13.87 4.13
N ARG A 48 -12.55 14.57 3.72
CA ARG A 48 -12.23 15.93 4.19
C ARG A 48 -12.83 17.04 3.32
N THR A 49 -13.35 16.74 2.14
CA THR A 49 -13.76 17.76 1.16
C THR A 49 -15.15 18.37 1.42
N THR A 50 -15.60 18.39 2.67
CA THR A 50 -16.57 19.39 3.14
C THR A 50 -15.79 20.62 3.61
N VAL A 51 -15.88 21.72 2.85
CA VAL A 51 -15.07 22.94 2.97
C VAL A 51 -15.04 23.51 4.40
N ARG A 52 -13.96 23.26 5.16
CA ARG A 52 -13.20 24.23 5.99
C ARG A 52 -12.13 23.53 6.85
N ASP A 53 -11.00 24.23 7.02
CA ASP A 53 -9.96 24.05 8.04
C ASP A 53 -8.89 22.97 7.81
N ALA A 54 -8.01 23.25 6.84
CA ALA A 54 -6.83 22.45 6.52
C ALA A 54 -5.53 23.05 7.08
N VAL A 55 -5.30 23.10 8.40
CA VAL A 55 -3.93 23.40 8.91
C VAL A 55 -3.51 22.61 10.18
N ALA A 56 -4.39 22.16 11.08
CA ALA A 56 -3.95 21.77 12.43
C ALA A 56 -3.96 20.27 12.80
N VAL A 57 -3.81 19.31 11.86
CA VAL A 57 -3.98 17.86 12.17
C VAL A 57 -3.04 16.95 11.37
N ASN A 58 -1.72 17.12 11.50
CA ASN A 58 -0.76 16.30 10.75
C ASN A 58 -0.38 15.00 11.48
N ASP A 59 -0.16 15.03 12.78
CA ASP A 59 0.60 13.95 13.44
C ASP A 59 -0.24 12.72 13.85
N GLN A 60 -1.47 12.90 14.34
CA GLN A 60 -2.33 11.76 14.73
C GLN A 60 -2.82 10.95 13.51
N ILE A 61 -2.96 11.62 12.36
CA ILE A 61 -3.49 11.03 11.14
C ILE A 61 -2.39 10.27 10.39
N ALA A 62 -1.15 10.76 10.41
CA ALA A 62 0.00 10.01 9.95
C ALA A 62 0.17 8.68 10.73
N GLY A 63 -0.10 8.68 12.04
CA GLY A 63 -0.05 7.47 12.89
C GLY A 63 -1.09 6.41 12.50
N ALA A 64 -2.34 6.81 12.25
CA ALA A 64 -3.42 5.91 11.83
C ALA A 64 -3.17 5.25 10.46
N VAL A 65 -2.66 6.04 9.51
CA VAL A 65 -2.29 5.55 8.17
C VAL A 65 -1.09 4.61 8.24
N SER A 66 -0.06 4.97 9.01
CA SER A 66 1.11 4.12 9.24
C SER A 66 0.75 2.80 9.92
N GLY A 67 -0.15 2.82 10.90
CA GLY A 67 -0.65 1.63 11.58
C GLY A 67 -1.46 0.70 10.67
N SER A 68 -2.28 1.26 9.79
CA SER A 68 -3.11 0.49 8.87
C SER A 68 -2.29 -0.14 7.74
N ILE A 69 -1.38 0.60 7.11
CA ILE A 69 -0.49 0.06 6.05
C ILE A 69 0.41 -1.06 6.61
N ARG A 70 0.85 -0.96 7.87
CA ARG A 70 1.55 -2.06 8.56
C ARG A 70 0.71 -3.33 8.70
N GLY A 71 -0.62 -3.21 8.75
CA GLY A 71 -1.56 -4.33 8.79
C GLY A 71 -1.89 -4.94 7.42
N ALA A 72 -1.29 -4.47 6.32
CA ALA A 72 -1.52 -5.05 5.01
C ALA A 72 -0.98 -6.50 4.94
N ARG A 73 -1.87 -7.45 4.68
CA ARG A 73 -1.54 -8.87 4.57
C ARG A 73 -1.14 -9.22 3.14
N LEU A 74 -0.12 -10.07 3.00
CA LEU A 74 0.21 -10.66 1.70
C LEU A 74 -0.89 -11.64 1.30
N VAL A 75 -1.51 -11.40 0.15
CA VAL A 75 -2.54 -12.29 -0.41
C VAL A 75 -1.88 -13.26 -1.38
N ARG A 76 -1.10 -12.74 -2.32
CA ARG A 76 -0.55 -13.54 -3.41
C ARG A 76 0.75 -12.96 -3.97
N ILE A 77 1.61 -13.85 -4.45
CA ILE A 77 2.74 -13.53 -5.32
C ILE A 77 2.60 -14.39 -6.56
N THR A 78 2.61 -13.78 -7.73
CA THR A 78 2.35 -14.46 -9.01
C THR A 78 3.44 -14.10 -10.01
N PRO A 79 4.18 -15.07 -10.55
CA PRO A 79 5.00 -14.83 -11.74
C PRO A 79 4.11 -14.37 -12.89
N LYS A 80 4.48 -13.28 -13.55
CA LYS A 80 3.81 -12.76 -14.74
C LYS A 80 4.80 -12.77 -15.90
N GLY A 81 4.49 -13.59 -16.91
CA GLY A 81 5.44 -13.87 -17.99
C GLY A 81 6.72 -14.49 -17.46
N GLU A 82 7.83 -14.25 -18.17
CA GLU A 82 9.12 -14.86 -17.86
C GLU A 82 9.98 -14.05 -16.87
N ASP A 83 9.73 -12.75 -16.76
CA ASP A 83 10.63 -11.82 -16.06
C ASP A 83 9.96 -10.95 -14.98
N SER A 84 8.68 -11.12 -14.67
CA SER A 84 8.04 -10.24 -13.68
C SER A 84 7.25 -10.95 -12.59
N TYR A 85 7.03 -10.24 -11.49
CA TYR A 85 6.16 -10.67 -10.40
C TYR A 85 5.07 -9.63 -10.17
N GLU A 86 3.86 -10.12 -9.94
CA GLU A 86 2.72 -9.40 -9.39
C GLU A 86 2.57 -9.79 -7.92
N VAL A 87 2.45 -8.80 -7.05
CA VAL A 87 2.18 -8.97 -5.62
C VAL A 87 0.85 -8.32 -5.29
N GLU A 88 0.00 -9.07 -4.62
CA GLU A 88 -1.29 -8.60 -4.14
C GLU A 88 -1.26 -8.51 -2.61
N LEU A 89 -1.58 -7.32 -2.09
CA LEU A 89 -1.75 -7.05 -0.67
C LEU A 89 -3.21 -6.72 -0.39
N ALA A 90 -3.69 -7.10 0.79
CA ALA A 90 -5.01 -6.72 1.26
C ALA A 90 -4.93 -5.97 2.58
N LEU A 91 -5.74 -4.92 2.70
CA LEU A 91 -6.05 -4.26 3.95
C LEU A 91 -7.41 -4.75 4.45
N ASP A 92 -7.44 -5.15 5.72
CA ASP A 92 -8.64 -5.66 6.39
C ASP A 92 -9.75 -4.59 6.45
N ALA A 93 -11.01 -5.03 6.44
CA ALA A 93 -12.18 -4.17 6.52
C ALA A 93 -12.18 -3.34 7.82
N ASP A 94 -11.70 -3.91 8.92
CA ASP A 94 -11.57 -3.20 10.20
C ASP A 94 -10.56 -2.05 10.13
N ALA A 95 -9.43 -2.28 9.46
CA ALA A 95 -8.41 -1.24 9.25
C ALA A 95 -8.93 -0.13 8.33
N VAL A 96 -9.66 -0.48 7.26
CA VAL A 96 -10.35 0.51 6.41
C VAL A 96 -11.40 1.30 7.22
N GLY A 97 -12.20 0.61 8.03
CA GLY A 97 -13.22 1.22 8.89
C GLY A 97 -12.62 2.20 9.90
N TYR A 98 -11.47 1.84 10.49
CA TYR A 98 -10.71 2.74 11.36
C TYR A 98 -10.24 4.01 10.63
N ILE A 99 -9.68 3.88 9.43
CA ILE A 99 -9.26 5.02 8.60
C ILE A 99 -10.45 5.94 8.29
N VAL A 100 -11.57 5.37 7.82
CA VAL A 100 -12.78 6.14 7.46
C VAL A 100 -13.36 6.83 8.70
N LYS A 101 -13.45 6.13 9.84
CA LYS A 101 -13.93 6.72 11.10
C LYS A 101 -13.03 7.85 11.59
N ALA A 102 -11.71 7.66 11.55
CA ALA A 102 -10.73 8.68 11.91
C ALA A 102 -10.82 9.91 10.99
N ALA A 103 -11.18 9.73 9.71
CA ALA A 103 -11.40 10.82 8.78
C ALA A 103 -12.75 11.55 8.99
N ARG A 104 -13.78 10.85 9.49
CA ARG A 104 -15.15 11.37 9.71
C ARG A 104 -15.42 11.97 11.09
N GLN A 105 -14.67 11.63 12.13
CA GLN A 105 -14.95 12.06 13.51
C GLN A 105 -14.57 13.54 13.82
N ARG A 106 -14.71 14.45 12.85
CA ARG A 106 -14.66 15.88 13.09
C ARG A 106 -15.72 16.59 12.26
#